data_AF-A0A1F9A5Q4-F1
#
_entry.id   AF-A0A1F9A5Q4-F1
#
_cell.length_a   1.000
_cell.length_b   1.000
_cell.length_c   1.000
_cell.angle_alpha   90.00
_cell.angle_beta   90.00
_cell.angle_gamma   90.00
#
_symmetry.space_group_name_H-M   'P 1'
#
loop_
_entity.id
_entity.type
_entity.pdbx_description
1 polymer ?
#
loop_
_entity_poly.entity_id
_entity_poly.type
_entity_poly.pdbx_seq_one_letter_code
_entity_poly.pdbx_strand_id
1 'polypeptide(L)'
;MMRKRKSIVGLSLAFLVGGVVGLAIGGYGSFRLGRSGIIDECLYKDARAIQSHVVILKHLRTGKTGQGIELLEAQLDDGLILFDPWEPYPRLTDRTISEINKAIRESKEYRSANPRQSNRPFVDKMVTNVFSREPYK
;
A
#
# COMPACT_ATOMS: atom_id res chain seq x y z
N MET A 1 19.68 40.31 -44.97
CA MET A 1 18.44 39.92 -44.25
C MET A 1 18.30 38.41 -43.95
N MET A 2 18.94 37.48 -44.67
CA MET A 2 18.73 36.02 -44.47
C MET A 2 19.29 35.40 -43.17
N ARG A 3 20.37 35.94 -42.57
CA ARG A 3 20.94 35.40 -41.32
C ARG A 3 20.01 35.54 -40.09
N LYS A 4 19.25 36.64 -39.98
CA LYS A 4 18.33 36.88 -38.85
C LYS A 4 17.13 35.91 -38.86
N ARG A 5 16.62 35.51 -40.04
CA ARG A 5 15.52 34.54 -40.16
C ARG A 5 15.92 33.14 -39.68
N LYS A 6 17.14 32.68 -39.98
CA LYS A 6 17.62 31.36 -39.53
C LYS A 6 17.79 31.28 -38.01
N SER A 7 18.24 32.35 -37.36
CA SER A 7 18.33 32.41 -35.89
C SER A 7 16.95 32.40 -35.21
N ILE A 8 15.96 33.10 -35.77
CA ILE A 8 14.60 33.12 -35.20
C ILE A 8 13.96 31.73 -35.31
N VAL A 9 14.04 31.08 -36.48
CA VAL A 9 13.48 29.73 -36.70
C VAL A 9 14.16 28.69 -35.80
N GLY A 10 15.49 28.78 -35.60
CA GLY A 10 16.21 27.89 -34.68
C GLY A 10 15.80 28.07 -33.22
N LEU A 11 15.56 29.31 -32.78
CA LEU A 11 15.10 29.60 -31.41
C LEU A 11 13.68 29.09 -31.17
N SER A 12 12.78 29.26 -32.15
CA SER A 12 11.40 28.75 -32.09
C SER A 12 11.37 27.23 -32.00
N LEU A 13 12.22 26.55 -32.77
CA LEU A 13 12.30 25.10 -32.77
C LEU A 13 12.88 24.56 -31.45
N ALA A 14 13.91 25.21 -30.90
CA ALA A 14 14.45 24.86 -29.60
C ALA A 14 13.43 25.06 -28.46
N PHE A 15 12.61 26.11 -28.53
CA PHE A 15 11.56 26.37 -27.54
C PHE A 15 10.43 25.34 -27.61
N LEU A 16 10.03 24.93 -28.82
CA LEU A 16 9.02 23.89 -29.02
C LEU A 16 9.51 22.51 -28.56
N VAL A 17 10.74 22.13 -28.93
CA VAL A 17 11.32 20.86 -28.49
C VAL A 17 11.56 20.85 -26.97
N GLY A 18 12.09 21.94 -26.40
CA GLY A 18 12.26 22.08 -24.96
C GLY A 18 10.94 22.05 -24.19
N GLY A 19 9.88 22.65 -24.74
CA GLY A 19 8.54 22.61 -24.16
C GLY A 19 7.92 21.21 -24.16
N VAL A 20 8.02 20.47 -25.26
CA VAL A 20 7.52 19.09 -25.36
C VAL A 20 8.26 18.16 -24.41
N VAL A 21 9.58 18.29 -24.31
CA VAL A 21 10.39 17.49 -23.38
C VAL A 21 10.09 17.87 -21.92
N GLY A 22 9.94 19.15 -21.62
CA GLY A 22 9.59 19.63 -20.27
C GLY A 22 8.20 19.16 -19.81
N LEU A 23 7.21 19.16 -20.70
CA LEU A 23 5.87 18.66 -20.42
C LEU A 23 5.83 17.13 -20.25
N ALA A 24 6.61 16.40 -21.06
CA ALA A 24 6.70 14.94 -20.93
C ALA A 24 7.35 14.52 -19.60
N ILE A 25 8.46 15.17 -19.21
CA ILE A 25 9.14 14.91 -17.94
C ILE A 25 8.27 15.34 -16.76
N GLY A 26 7.67 16.53 -16.83
CA GLY A 26 6.77 17.05 -15.80
C GLY A 26 5.53 16.19 -15.60
N GLY A 27 4.85 15.82 -16.69
CA GLY A 27 3.66 14.95 -16.66
C GLY A 27 3.96 13.56 -16.09
N TYR A 28 5.08 12.95 -16.50
CA TYR A 28 5.50 11.65 -15.98
C TYR A 28 5.87 11.70 -14.48
N GLY A 29 6.58 12.76 -14.06
CA GLY A 29 6.95 12.98 -12.66
C GLY A 29 5.74 13.18 -11.76
N SER A 30 4.81 14.04 -12.17
CA SER A 30 3.57 14.33 -11.42
C SER A 30 2.65 13.12 -11.33
N PHE A 31 2.50 12.34 -12.40
CA PHE A 31 1.70 11.12 -12.38
C PHE A 31 2.25 10.07 -11.41
N ARG A 32 3.59 9.88 -11.39
CA ARG A 32 4.24 8.98 -10.42
C ARG A 32 4.09 9.45 -8.98
N LEU A 33 4.22 10.75 -8.72
CA LEU A 33 4.06 11.32 -7.37
C LEU A 33 2.62 11.24 -6.86
N GLY A 34 1.64 11.55 -7.72
CA GLY A 34 0.22 11.44 -7.39
C GLY A 34 -0.18 9.99 -7.09
N ARG A 35 0.29 9.03 -7.91
CA ARG A 35 0.02 7.61 -7.68
C ARG A 35 0.60 7.10 -6.36
N SER A 36 1.83 7.48 -6.00
CA SER A 36 2.42 7.07 -4.71
C SER A 36 1.65 7.63 -3.52
N GLY A 37 1.19 8.89 -3.59
CA GLY A 37 0.40 9.49 -2.51
C GLY A 37 -0.97 8.82 -2.30
N ILE A 38 -1.63 8.41 -3.39
CA ILE A 38 -2.91 7.67 -3.30
C ILE A 38 -2.68 6.28 -2.67
N ILE A 39 -1.63 5.57 -3.09
CA ILE A 39 -1.30 4.25 -2.54
C ILE A 39 -0.97 4.35 -1.05
N ASP A 40 -0.16 5.35 -0.66
CA ASP A 40 0.20 5.59 0.75
C ASP A 40 -1.04 5.81 1.62
N GLU A 41 -1.96 6.69 1.20
CA GLU A 41 -3.19 6.98 1.96
C GLU A 41 -4.14 5.77 2.02
N CYS A 42 -4.25 5.00 0.94
CA CYS A 42 -5.05 3.78 0.94
C CYS A 42 -4.48 2.75 1.92
N LEU A 43 -3.17 2.48 1.87
CA LEU A 43 -2.53 1.54 2.78
C LEU A 43 -2.59 2.00 4.24
N TYR A 44 -2.47 3.30 4.48
CA TYR A 44 -2.67 3.88 5.81
C TYR A 44 -4.08 3.56 6.34
N LYS A 45 -5.12 3.78 5.54
CA LYS A 45 -6.51 3.49 5.91
C LYS A 45 -6.74 2.00 6.14
N ASP A 46 -6.21 1.16 5.27
CA ASP A 46 -6.32 -0.31 5.38
C ASP A 46 -5.64 -0.82 6.66
N ALA A 47 -4.46 -0.29 7.00
CA ALA A 47 -3.78 -0.62 8.25
C ALA A 47 -4.61 -0.26 9.48
N ARG A 48 -5.24 0.92 9.47
CA ARG A 48 -6.13 1.36 10.56
C ARG A 48 -7.42 0.53 10.65
N ALA A 49 -7.96 0.12 9.51
CA ALA A 49 -9.13 -0.77 9.46
C ALA A 49 -8.79 -2.16 10.05
N ILE A 50 -7.64 -2.73 9.69
CA ILE A 50 -7.16 -4.00 10.24
C ILE A 50 -6.98 -3.93 11.76
N GLN A 51 -6.33 -2.87 12.28
CA GLN A 51 -6.22 -2.67 13.73
C GLN A 51 -7.60 -2.66 14.40
N SER A 52 -8.57 -1.96 13.82
CA SER A 52 -9.94 -1.90 14.33
C SER A 52 -10.64 -3.27 14.30
N HIS A 53 -10.46 -4.04 13.23
CA HIS A 53 -10.96 -5.41 13.12
C HIS A 53 -10.36 -6.33 14.18
N VAL A 54 -9.07 -6.23 14.46
CA VAL A 54 -8.42 -7.01 15.52
C VAL A 54 -9.03 -6.70 16.89
N VAL A 55 -9.30 -5.43 17.19
CA VAL A 55 -9.97 -5.03 18.44
C VAL A 55 -11.38 -5.61 18.54
N ILE A 56 -12.16 -5.53 17.46
CA ILE A 56 -13.51 -6.11 17.39
C ILE A 56 -13.45 -7.63 17.61
N LEU A 57 -12.53 -8.32 16.94
CA LEU A 57 -12.34 -9.76 17.06
C LEU A 57 -11.96 -10.18 18.50
N LYS A 58 -11.04 -9.44 19.13
CA LYS A 58 -10.70 -9.64 20.55
C LYS A 58 -11.94 -9.55 21.43
N HIS A 59 -12.79 -8.55 21.21
CA HIS A 59 -14.03 -8.38 21.97
C HIS A 59 -15.03 -9.52 21.72
N LEU A 60 -15.28 -9.89 20.45
CA LEU A 60 -16.24 -10.93 20.09
C LEU A 60 -15.84 -12.32 20.60
N ARG A 61 -14.53 -12.64 20.60
CA ARG A 61 -14.01 -13.89 21.16
C ARG A 61 -14.27 -14.00 22.66
N THR A 62 -14.19 -12.90 23.41
CA THR A 62 -14.58 -12.90 24.84
C THR A 62 -16.09 -13.12 25.05
N GLY A 63 -16.92 -12.68 24.11
CA GLY A 63 -18.38 -12.83 24.15
C GLY A 63 -18.94 -14.12 23.54
N LYS A 64 -18.09 -15.08 23.12
CA LYS A 64 -18.48 -16.39 22.53
C LYS A 64 -19.43 -16.33 21.33
N THR A 65 -19.39 -15.27 20.52
CA THR A 65 -20.27 -15.13 19.34
C THR A 65 -19.66 -15.82 18.10
N GLY A 66 -19.93 -17.10 17.88
CA GLY A 66 -19.17 -17.94 16.93
C GLY A 66 -19.26 -17.58 15.44
N GLN A 67 -20.46 -17.35 14.89
CA GLN A 67 -20.63 -17.26 13.42
C GLN A 67 -20.07 -15.97 12.78
N GLY A 68 -20.08 -14.84 13.49
CA GLY A 68 -19.53 -13.58 12.96
C GLY A 68 -18.00 -13.54 12.96
N ILE A 69 -17.37 -14.33 13.83
CA ILE A 69 -15.92 -14.32 14.01
C ILE A 69 -15.20 -14.91 12.79
N GLU A 70 -15.69 -16.01 12.22
CA GLU A 70 -15.02 -16.66 11.08
C GLU A 70 -14.95 -15.76 9.85
N LEU A 71 -16.02 -14.99 9.59
CA LEU A 71 -16.07 -14.02 8.50
C LEU A 71 -15.08 -12.87 8.74
N LEU A 72 -15.08 -12.30 9.95
CA LEU A 72 -14.17 -11.21 10.32
C LEU A 72 -12.71 -11.66 10.30
N GLU A 73 -12.43 -12.88 10.73
CA GLU A 73 -11.09 -13.46 10.63
C GLU A 73 -10.68 -13.66 9.17
N ALA A 74 -11.63 -13.99 8.28
CA ALA A 74 -11.32 -14.15 6.85
C ALA A 74 -11.03 -12.80 6.18
N GLN A 75 -11.79 -11.77 6.53
CA GLN A 75 -11.54 -10.39 6.09
C GLN A 75 -10.20 -9.86 6.63
N LEU A 76 -9.85 -10.21 7.87
CA LEU A 76 -8.54 -9.91 8.44
C LEU A 76 -7.42 -10.54 7.60
N ASP A 77 -7.56 -11.83 7.25
CA ASP A 77 -6.58 -12.53 6.41
C ASP A 77 -6.44 -11.85 5.03
N ASP A 78 -7.55 -11.51 4.40
CA ASP A 78 -7.57 -10.86 3.09
C ASP A 78 -6.89 -9.47 3.12
N GLY A 79 -7.11 -8.70 4.19
CA GLY A 79 -6.44 -7.42 4.40
C GLY A 79 -4.94 -7.57 4.63
N LEU A 80 -4.52 -8.56 5.42
CA LEU A 80 -3.09 -8.80 5.71
C LEU A 80 -2.29 -9.18 4.47
N ILE A 81 -2.90 -9.91 3.52
CA ILE A 81 -2.24 -10.28 2.27
C ILE A 81 -1.86 -9.05 1.43
N LEU A 82 -2.60 -7.94 1.54
CA LEU A 82 -2.24 -6.69 0.87
C LEU A 82 -0.91 -6.11 1.37
N PHE A 83 -0.46 -6.51 2.56
CA PHE A 83 0.84 -6.13 3.11
C PHE A 83 1.96 -7.14 2.76
N ASP A 84 1.74 -8.06 1.82
CA ASP A 84 2.80 -8.84 1.17
C ASP A 84 2.75 -8.65 -0.36
N PRO A 85 3.08 -7.44 -0.86
CA PRO A 85 3.15 -7.22 -2.29
C PRO A 85 4.36 -7.94 -2.89
N TRP A 86 4.22 -8.35 -4.16
CA TRP A 86 5.33 -8.92 -4.93
C TRP A 86 6.49 -7.92 -5.13
N GLU A 87 6.18 -6.63 -5.23
CA GLU A 87 7.15 -5.53 -5.32
C GLU A 87 6.98 -4.58 -4.13
N PRO A 88 8.06 -4.04 -3.54
CA PRO A 88 7.95 -3.05 -2.49
C PRO A 88 7.13 -1.84 -2.92
N TYR A 89 6.23 -1.37 -2.05
CA TYR A 89 5.45 -0.17 -2.34
C TYR A 89 6.36 1.06 -2.46
N PRO A 90 6.32 1.80 -3.58
CA PRO A 90 7.21 2.93 -3.77
C PRO A 90 6.77 4.11 -2.90
N ARG A 91 7.72 4.67 -2.14
CA ARG A 91 7.57 5.95 -1.43
C ARG A 91 6.46 5.96 -0.36
N LEU A 92 6.38 4.91 0.45
CA LEU A 92 5.56 4.97 1.67
C LEU A 92 6.13 6.01 2.63
N THR A 93 5.24 6.68 3.33
CA THR A 93 5.62 7.59 4.42
C THR A 93 5.90 6.80 5.70
N ASP A 94 6.77 7.32 6.57
CA ASP A 94 7.07 6.72 7.88
C ASP A 94 5.80 6.47 8.71
N ARG A 95 4.81 7.36 8.56
CA ARG A 95 3.48 7.24 9.18
C ARG A 95 2.79 5.95 8.72
N THR A 96 2.71 5.73 7.41
CA THR A 96 2.06 4.54 6.83
C THR A 96 2.81 3.27 7.19
N ILE A 97 4.14 3.28 7.10
CA ILE A 97 5.00 2.17 7.51
C ILE A 97 4.74 1.79 8.98
N SER A 98 4.69 2.79 9.87
CA SER A 98 4.42 2.58 11.29
C SER A 98 3.06 1.92 11.54
N GLU A 99 2.00 2.39 10.87
CA GLU A 99 0.66 1.80 11.01
C GLU A 99 0.56 0.39 10.42
N ILE A 100 1.19 0.12 9.27
CA ILE A 100 1.26 -1.24 8.69
C ILE A 100 1.96 -2.18 9.68
N ASN A 101 3.13 -1.79 10.18
CA ASN A 101 3.89 -2.59 11.13
C ASN A 101 3.11 -2.85 12.43
N LYS A 102 2.37 -1.85 12.90
CA LYS A 102 1.46 -2.00 14.04
C LYS A 102 0.32 -2.97 13.74
N ALA A 103 -0.33 -2.84 12.60
CA ALA A 103 -1.42 -3.72 12.17
C ALA A 103 -0.95 -5.19 12.06
N ILE A 104 0.22 -5.43 11.46
CA ILE A 104 0.82 -6.78 11.35
C ILE A 104 1.12 -7.34 12.75
N ARG A 105 1.75 -6.54 13.63
CA ARG A 105 2.08 -6.97 15.00
C ARG A 105 0.83 -7.34 15.79
N GLU A 106 -0.17 -6.48 15.82
CA GLU A 106 -1.42 -6.73 16.57
C GLU A 106 -2.18 -7.95 16.03
N SER A 107 -2.16 -8.15 14.72
CA SER A 107 -2.76 -9.32 14.07
C SER A 107 -2.00 -10.61 14.41
N LYS A 108 -0.67 -10.57 14.41
CA LYS A 108 0.19 -11.70 14.81
C LYS A 108 -0.05 -12.08 16.27
N GLU A 109 -0.12 -11.10 17.16
CA GLU A 109 -0.48 -11.31 18.57
C GLU A 109 -1.86 -11.96 18.69
N TYR A 110 -2.88 -11.40 18.01
CA TYR A 110 -4.23 -11.98 18.00
C TYR A 110 -4.24 -13.45 17.54
N ARG A 111 -3.51 -13.76 16.46
CA ARG A 111 -3.43 -15.13 15.89
C ARG A 111 -2.66 -16.11 16.77
N SER A 112 -1.67 -15.63 17.53
CA SER A 112 -1.00 -16.48 18.52
C SER A 112 -1.94 -16.94 19.64
N ALA A 113 -2.88 -16.07 20.05
CA ALA A 113 -3.90 -16.39 21.04
C ALA A 113 -5.11 -17.15 20.45
N ASN A 114 -5.38 -16.96 19.16
CA ASN A 114 -6.51 -17.59 18.45
C ASN A 114 -6.01 -18.26 17.17
N PRO A 115 -5.34 -19.43 17.27
CA PRO A 115 -4.89 -20.16 16.09
C PRO A 115 -6.08 -20.52 15.21
N ARG A 116 -5.95 -20.27 13.91
CA ARG A 116 -6.94 -20.61 12.90
C ARG A 116 -6.25 -21.26 11.72
N GLN A 117 -6.91 -22.26 11.17
CA GLN A 117 -6.64 -22.81 9.85
C GLN A 117 -7.86 -22.52 8.99
N SER A 118 -7.66 -21.87 7.84
CA SER A 118 -8.76 -21.57 6.94
C SER A 118 -8.93 -22.68 5.91
N ASN A 119 -10.07 -22.67 5.20
CA ASN A 119 -10.27 -23.54 4.03
C ASN A 119 -9.49 -23.05 2.80
N ARG A 120 -8.64 -22.02 2.95
CA ARG A 120 -7.86 -21.39 1.89
C ARG A 120 -6.37 -21.51 2.22
N PRO A 121 -5.73 -22.68 1.96
CA PRO A 121 -4.34 -22.94 2.38
C PRO A 121 -3.33 -21.95 1.78
N PHE A 122 -3.61 -21.41 0.59
CA PHE A 122 -2.81 -20.36 -0.03
C PHE A 122 -2.81 -19.06 0.79
N VAL A 123 -3.99 -18.66 1.31
CA VAL A 123 -4.15 -17.48 2.16
C VAL A 123 -3.39 -17.66 3.47
N ASP A 124 -3.53 -18.82 4.12
CA ASP A 124 -2.84 -19.12 5.38
C ASP A 124 -1.31 -19.03 5.22
N LYS A 125 -0.79 -19.50 4.07
CA LYS A 125 0.64 -19.39 3.74
C LYS A 125 1.07 -17.94 3.56
N MET A 126 0.31 -17.11 2.85
CA MET A 126 0.62 -15.69 2.67
C MET A 126 0.59 -14.95 4.00
N VAL A 127 -0.41 -15.17 4.85
CA VAL A 127 -0.48 -14.57 6.19
C VAL A 127 0.71 -15.00 7.05
N THR A 128 1.11 -16.27 6.96
CA THR A 128 2.31 -16.76 7.65
C THR A 128 3.58 -16.06 7.15
N ASN A 129 3.69 -15.82 5.84
CA ASN A 129 4.79 -15.07 5.25
C ASN A 129 4.81 -13.60 5.71
N VAL A 130 3.65 -12.95 5.79
CA VAL A 130 3.52 -11.59 6.35
C VAL A 130 4.07 -11.55 7.77
N PHE A 131 3.77 -12.55 8.60
CA PHE A 131 4.23 -12.60 9.99
C PHE A 131 5.70 -12.99 10.18
N SER A 132 6.33 -13.62 9.19
CA SER A 132 7.73 -14.07 9.27
C SER A 132 8.74 -13.04 8.76
N ARG A 133 8.29 -12.04 8.00
CA ARG A 133 9.14 -10.99 7.46
C ARG A 133 9.52 -9.95 8.51
N GLU A 134 10.63 -9.26 8.27
CA GLU A 134 10.98 -8.07 9.02
C GLU A 134 9.93 -6.96 8.80
N PRO A 135 9.72 -6.08 9.79
CA PRO A 135 8.88 -4.90 9.63
C PRO A 135 9.29 -4.08 8.41
N TYR A 136 8.30 -3.46 7.75
CA TYR A 136 8.54 -2.47 6.70
C TYR A 136 9.50 -1.39 7.21
N LYS A 137 10.49 -1.02 6.38
CA LYS A 137 11.51 -0.01 6.64
C LYS A 137 11.33 1.17 5.72
#